data_AF-A0A9E0DE29-F1
#
_entry.id   AF-A0A9E0DE29-F1
#
_cell.length_a   1.000
_cell.length_b   1.000
_cell.length_c   1.000
_cell.angle_alpha   90.00
_cell.angle_beta   90.00
_cell.angle_gamma   90.00
#
_symmetry.space_group_name_H-M   'P 1'
#
loop_
_entity.id
_entity.type
_entity.pdbx_description
1 polymer ?
#
loop_
_entity_poly.entity_id
_entity_poly.type
_entity_poly.pdbx_seq_one_letter_code
_entity_poly.pdbx_strand_id
1 'polypeptide(L)'
;MLKMSHDGWRWLVILIGVIFLVKMLLGLVQKGKWSKLDRQLGMFTTIAVDIQVLFGLIIWFMGSWWQVPASVPGAEHPVTMLIALTVMHIGWARAKKASTDAGKFQQALIWFAVAALLVALGIVRVA
;
A
#
# COMPACT_ATOMS: atom_id res chain seq x y z
N MET A 1 7.29 21.47 -6.61
CA MET A 1 8.36 20.52 -6.21
C MET A 1 7.79 19.33 -5.45
N LEU A 2 7.12 19.50 -4.29
CA LEU A 2 6.56 18.36 -3.52
C LEU A 2 5.56 17.48 -4.30
N LYS A 3 4.64 18.09 -5.07
CA LYS A 3 3.71 17.34 -5.95
C LYS A 3 4.45 16.49 -6.99
N MET A 4 5.49 17.02 -7.62
CA MET A 4 6.31 16.29 -8.58
C MET A 4 7.05 15.10 -7.92
N SER A 5 7.55 15.30 -6.70
CA SER A 5 8.16 14.21 -5.92
C SER A 5 7.15 13.12 -5.58
N HIS A 6 5.93 13.49 -5.20
CA HIS A 6 4.84 12.54 -4.91
C HIS A 6 4.42 11.75 -6.16
N ASP A 7 4.29 12.43 -7.31
CA ASP A 7 3.91 11.77 -8.57
C ASP A 7 5.00 10.82 -9.07
N GLY A 8 6.27 11.19 -8.95
CA GLY A 8 7.40 10.31 -9.25
C GLY A 8 7.47 9.10 -8.31
N TRP A 9 7.32 9.33 -7.00
CA TRP A 9 7.34 8.27 -5.99
C TRP A 9 6.20 7.26 -6.17
N ARG A 10 5.02 7.72 -6.59
CA ARG A 10 3.87 6.86 -6.89
C ARG A 10 4.20 5.74 -7.87
N TRP A 11 4.93 6.06 -8.95
CA TRP A 11 5.30 5.06 -9.95
C TRP A 11 6.26 4.01 -9.40
N LEU A 12 7.19 4.41 -8.53
CA LEU A 12 8.07 3.49 -7.83
C LEU A 12 7.28 2.56 -6.89
N VAL A 13 6.32 3.10 -6.14
CA VAL A 13 5.45 2.32 -5.24
C VAL A 13 4.62 1.31 -6.00
N ILE A 14 4.02 1.71 -7.13
CA ILE A 14 3.25 0.80 -7.98
C ILE A 14 4.15 -0.33 -8.49
N LEU A 15 5.34 0.00 -9.01
CA LEU A 15 6.27 -0.99 -9.53
C LEU A 15 6.68 -2.01 -8.45
N ILE A 16 7.11 -1.55 -7.29
CA ILE A 16 7.52 -2.42 -6.18
C ILE A 16 6.33 -3.25 -5.67
N GLY A 17 5.14 -2.63 -5.57
CA GLY A 17 3.92 -3.31 -5.15
C GLY A 17 3.50 -4.44 -6.11
N VAL A 18 3.59 -4.22 -7.42
CA VAL A 18 3.32 -5.24 -8.43
C VAL A 18 4.34 -6.39 -8.34
N ILE A 19 5.63 -6.07 -8.25
CA ILE A 19 6.69 -7.08 -8.08
C ILE A 19 6.43 -7.91 -6.82
N PHE A 20 6.06 -7.26 -5.72
CA PHE A 20 5.74 -7.94 -4.46
C PHE A 20 4.54 -8.88 -4.61
N LEU A 21 3.42 -8.41 -5.17
CA LEU A 21 2.22 -9.22 -5.37
C LEU A 21 2.49 -10.44 -6.26
N VAL A 22 3.21 -10.26 -7.37
CA VAL A 22 3.62 -11.36 -8.25
C VAL A 22 4.50 -12.35 -7.48
N LYS A 23 5.48 -11.87 -6.71
CA LYS A 23 6.35 -12.76 -5.92
C LYS A 23 5.58 -13.55 -4.88
N MET A 24 4.62 -12.93 -4.19
CA MET A 24 3.78 -13.61 -3.20
C MET A 24 2.88 -14.67 -3.86
N LEU A 25 2.30 -14.35 -5.02
CA LEU A 25 1.49 -15.30 -5.81
C LEU A 25 2.33 -16.50 -6.26
N LEU A 26 3.52 -16.27 -6.83
CA LEU A 26 4.41 -17.35 -7.26
C LEU A 26 4.84 -18.21 -6.07
N GLY A 27 5.17 -17.61 -4.93
CA GLY A 27 5.51 -18.33 -3.70
C GLY A 27 4.38 -19.23 -3.22
N LEU A 28 3.13 -18.78 -3.34
CA LEU A 28 1.95 -19.56 -2.97
C LEU A 28 1.68 -20.72 -3.95
N VAL A 29 1.65 -20.44 -5.26
CA VAL A 29 1.35 -21.42 -6.31
C VAL A 29 2.42 -22.52 -6.39
N GLN A 30 3.69 -22.13 -6.25
CA GLN A 30 4.82 -23.07 -6.31
C GLN A 30 5.07 -23.79 -4.98
N LYS A 31 4.29 -23.52 -3.93
CA LYS A 31 4.51 -24.03 -2.57
C LYS A 31 5.95 -23.76 -2.09
N GLY A 32 6.45 -22.56 -2.39
CA GLY A 32 7.80 -22.13 -2.04
C GLY A 32 8.01 -21.99 -0.54
N LYS A 33 9.28 -21.96 -0.11
CA LYS A 33 9.67 -21.63 1.26
C LYS A 33 9.78 -20.12 1.44
N TRP A 34 9.33 -19.60 2.57
CA TRP A 34 9.42 -18.17 2.85
C TRP A 34 10.87 -17.75 3.09
N SER A 35 11.42 -16.94 2.21
CA SER A 35 12.83 -16.55 2.22
C SER A 35 13.08 -15.19 2.86
N LYS A 36 14.36 -14.87 3.09
CA LYS A 36 14.79 -13.52 3.51
C LYS A 36 14.40 -12.45 2.49
N LEU A 37 14.46 -12.78 1.20
CA LEU A 37 14.07 -11.86 0.12
C LEU A 37 12.58 -11.53 0.19
N ASP A 38 11.71 -12.51 0.43
CA ASP A 38 10.26 -12.30 0.57
C ASP A 38 9.96 -11.36 1.76
N ARG A 39 10.68 -11.55 2.86
CA ARG A 39 10.58 -10.67 4.03
C ARG A 39 11.01 -9.23 3.71
N GLN A 40 12.14 -9.08 3.03
CA GLN A 40 12.69 -7.77 2.67
C GLN A 40 11.78 -7.04 1.68
N LEU A 41 11.28 -7.73 0.65
CA LEU A 41 10.35 -7.15 -0.31
C LEU A 41 9.08 -6.66 0.38
N GLY A 42 8.51 -7.41 1.33
CA GLY A 42 7.34 -6.95 2.07
C GLY A 42 7.61 -5.74 2.97
N MET A 43 8.78 -5.67 3.61
CA MET A 43 9.20 -4.48 4.37
C MET A 43 9.38 -3.26 3.48
N PHE A 44 10.11 -3.39 2.37
CA PHE A 44 10.35 -2.28 1.45
C PHE A 44 9.07 -1.78 0.79
N THR A 45 8.18 -2.70 0.40
CA THR A 45 6.86 -2.34 -0.15
C THR A 45 6.04 -1.55 0.86
N THR A 46 6.00 -2.01 2.11
CA THR A 46 5.30 -1.31 3.20
C THR A 46 5.86 0.10 3.39
N ILE A 47 7.18 0.23 3.56
CA ILE A 47 7.84 1.53 3.76
C ILE A 47 7.60 2.47 2.57
N ALA A 48 7.67 1.97 1.34
CA ALA A 48 7.46 2.79 0.16
C ALA A 48 6.03 3.37 0.11
N VAL A 49 5.03 2.57 0.49
CA VAL A 49 3.64 3.01 0.64
C VAL A 49 3.48 4.01 1.79
N ASP A 50 4.13 3.77 2.94
CA ASP A 50 4.11 4.70 4.08
C ASP A 50 4.60 6.10 3.66
N ILE A 51 5.71 6.15 2.92
CA ILE A 51 6.28 7.40 2.38
C ILE A 51 5.32 8.05 1.37
N GLN A 52 4.66 7.27 0.51
CA GLN A 52 3.69 7.78 -0.45
C GLN A 52 2.50 8.45 0.23
N VAL A 53 1.94 7.80 1.24
CA VAL A 53 0.83 8.35 2.02
C VAL A 53 1.30 9.58 2.79
N LEU A 54 2.51 9.57 3.37
CA LEU A 54 3.07 10.74 4.04
C LEU A 54 3.20 11.95 3.11
N PHE A 55 3.74 11.77 1.89
CA PHE A 55 3.76 12.84 0.90
C PHE A 55 2.36 13.35 0.55
N GLY A 56 1.40 12.43 0.37
CA GLY A 56 0.00 12.79 0.09
C GLY A 56 -0.61 13.63 1.21
N LEU A 57 -0.38 13.24 2.47
CA LEU A 57 -0.85 13.97 3.65
C LEU A 57 -0.20 15.36 3.73
N ILE A 58 1.12 15.48 3.52
CA ILE A 58 1.80 16.78 3.54
C ILE A 58 1.20 17.70 2.47
N ILE A 59 0.99 17.20 1.24
CA ILE A 59 0.34 17.97 0.16
C ILE A 59 -1.07 18.40 0.55
N TRP A 60 -1.85 17.48 1.14
CA TRP A 60 -3.23 17.73 1.56
C TRP A 60 -3.29 18.83 2.64
N PHE A 61 -2.42 18.76 3.66
CA PHE A 61 -2.33 19.76 4.72
C PHE A 61 -1.86 21.13 4.19
N MET A 62 -0.83 21.16 3.33
CA MET A 62 -0.30 22.41 2.77
C MET A 62 -1.27 23.09 1.79
N GLY A 63 -2.15 22.34 1.14
CA GLY A 63 -3.13 22.88 0.19
C GLY A 63 -4.42 23.42 0.82
N SER A 64 -4.48 23.54 2.15
CA SER A 64 -5.68 23.96 2.90
C SER A 64 -6.93 23.08 2.71
N TRP A 65 -6.77 21.86 2.18
CA TRP A 65 -7.87 20.90 1.97
C TRP A 65 -8.44 20.33 3.28
N TRP A 66 -7.87 20.69 4.42
CA TRP A 66 -8.40 20.44 5.75
C TRP A 66 -9.42 21.50 6.21
N GLN A 67 -9.50 22.63 5.51
CA GLN A 67 -10.45 23.71 5.80
C GLN A 67 -11.79 23.52 5.07
N VAL A 68 -11.87 22.59 4.12
CA VAL A 68 -13.10 22.30 3.37
C VAL A 68 -13.99 21.37 4.20
N PRO A 69 -15.31 21.63 4.31
CA PRO A 69 -16.22 20.77 5.07
C PRO A 69 -16.13 19.30 4.62
N ALA A 70 -16.31 18.37 5.56
CA ALA A 70 -16.22 16.92 5.34
C ALA A 70 -17.16 16.37 4.24
N SER A 71 -18.16 17.16 3.83
CA SER A 71 -19.06 16.88 2.71
C SER A 71 -18.47 17.15 1.32
N VAL A 72 -17.23 17.64 1.23
CA VAL A 72 -16.57 17.96 -0.04
C VAL A 72 -15.71 16.76 -0.50
N PRO A 73 -15.78 16.35 -1.80
CA PRO A 73 -15.05 15.20 -2.37
C PRO A 73 -13.53 15.14 -2.11
N GLY A 74 -12.90 16.22 -1.64
CA GLY A 74 -11.48 16.28 -1.31
C GLY A 74 -11.05 15.51 -0.05
N ALA A 75 -11.98 15.10 0.83
CA ALA A 75 -11.66 14.35 2.04
C ALA A 75 -11.70 12.82 1.84
N GLU A 76 -12.46 12.32 0.86
CA GLU A 76 -12.64 10.87 0.65
C GLU A 76 -11.35 10.18 0.22
N HIS A 77 -10.52 10.87 -0.56
CA HIS A 77 -9.24 10.35 -1.02
C HIS A 77 -8.25 10.08 0.10
N PRO A 78 -7.82 11.07 0.92
CA PRO A 78 -6.87 10.82 2.00
C PRO A 78 -7.44 9.82 3.02
N VAL A 79 -8.75 9.82 3.27
CA VAL A 79 -9.40 8.80 4.13
C VAL A 79 -9.25 7.40 3.54
N THR A 80 -9.54 7.23 2.25
CA THR A 80 -9.38 5.92 1.58
C THR A 80 -7.92 5.45 1.57
N MET A 81 -6.96 6.38 1.39
CA MET A 81 -5.52 6.06 1.48
C MET A 81 -5.12 5.60 2.88
N LEU A 82 -5.64 6.23 3.94
CA LEU A 82 -5.38 5.82 5.33
C LEU A 82 -6.00 4.45 5.66
N ILE A 83 -7.18 4.15 5.11
CA ILE A 83 -7.79 2.82 5.24
C ILE A 83 -6.90 1.78 4.54
N ALA A 84 -6.46 2.06 3.31
CA ALA A 84 -5.56 1.17 2.57
C ALA A 84 -4.24 0.92 3.30
N LEU A 85 -3.62 1.96 3.86
CA LEU A 85 -2.42 1.90 4.69
C LEU A 85 -2.63 0.99 5.91
N THR A 86 -3.74 1.17 6.61
CA THR A 86 -4.09 0.37 7.79
C THR A 86 -4.28 -1.11 7.44
N VAL A 87 -5.03 -1.40 6.37
CA VAL A 87 -5.26 -2.75 5.86
C VAL A 87 -3.93 -3.42 5.49
N MET A 88 -3.05 -2.70 4.81
CA MET A 88 -1.72 -3.19 4.43
C MET A 88 -0.88 -3.53 5.66
N HIS A 89 -0.82 -2.66 6.68
CA HIS A 89 -0.08 -2.93 7.91
C HIS A 89 -0.62 -4.13 8.71
N ILE A 90 -1.95 -4.26 8.81
CA ILE A 90 -2.59 -5.44 9.41
C ILE A 90 -2.19 -6.70 8.65
N GLY A 91 -2.26 -6.64 7.32
CA GLY A 91 -1.82 -7.72 6.44
C GLY A 91 -0.39 -8.13 6.64
N TRP A 92 0.51 -7.16 6.71
CA TRP A 92 1.93 -7.40 6.95
C TRP A 92 2.19 -7.98 8.33
N ALA A 93 1.50 -7.50 9.36
CA ALA A 93 1.57 -8.07 10.70
C ALA A 93 1.09 -9.53 10.73
N ARG A 94 0.00 -9.86 10.02
CA ARG A 94 -0.52 -11.22 9.88
C ARG A 94 0.43 -12.13 9.12
N ALA A 95 0.97 -11.67 7.99
CA ALA A 95 1.95 -12.41 7.20
C ALA A 95 3.18 -12.77 8.04
N LYS A 96 3.73 -11.83 8.82
CA LYS A 96 4.88 -12.09 9.70
C LYS A 96 4.59 -13.10 10.81
N LYS A 97 3.33 -13.19 11.27
CA LYS A 97 2.91 -14.06 12.38
C LYS A 97 2.40 -15.44 11.93
N ALA A 98 2.24 -15.68 10.61
CA ALA A 98 1.77 -16.96 10.12
C ALA A 98 2.79 -18.09 10.36
N SER A 99 2.31 -19.26 10.78
CA SER A 99 3.13 -20.41 11.17
C SER A 99 3.66 -21.23 10.00
N THR A 100 3.00 -21.19 8.84
CA THR A 100 3.38 -21.93 7.63
C THR A 100 3.82 -20.99 6.52
N ASP A 101 4.73 -21.45 5.65
CA ASP A 101 5.20 -20.64 4.51
C ASP A 101 4.05 -20.26 3.57
N ALA A 102 3.16 -21.21 3.27
CA ALA A 102 1.95 -20.95 2.50
C ALA A 102 1.05 -19.90 3.17
N GLY A 103 0.90 -19.96 4.51
CA GLY A 103 0.17 -18.96 5.27
C GLY A 103 0.78 -17.56 5.17
N LYS A 104 2.12 -17.45 5.19
CA LYS A 104 2.81 -16.16 5.04
C LYS A 104 2.56 -15.56 3.64
N PHE A 105 2.73 -16.35 2.59
CA PHE A 105 2.45 -15.92 1.21
C PHE A 105 0.98 -15.55 1.01
N GLN A 106 0.04 -16.36 1.51
CA GLN A 106 -1.39 -16.10 1.37
C GLN A 106 -1.82 -14.82 2.10
N GLN A 107 -1.38 -14.61 3.35
CA GLN A 107 -1.69 -13.39 4.08
C GLN A 107 -1.07 -12.17 3.38
N ALA A 108 0.19 -12.23 2.98
CA ALA A 108 0.81 -11.14 2.24
C ALA A 108 0.06 -10.81 0.94
N LEU A 109 -0.28 -11.82 0.14
CA LEU A 109 -0.97 -11.66 -1.12
C LEU A 109 -2.36 -11.04 -0.96
N ILE A 110 -3.22 -11.62 -0.10
CA ILE A 110 -4.62 -11.18 0.05
C ILE A 110 -4.67 -9.75 0.57
N TRP A 111 -3.95 -9.46 1.65
CA TRP A 111 -4.07 -8.14 2.29
C TRP A 111 -3.44 -7.03 1.44
N PHE A 112 -2.31 -7.29 0.77
CA PHE A 112 -1.72 -6.29 -0.13
C PHE A 112 -2.56 -6.11 -1.40
N ALA A 113 -3.23 -7.16 -1.89
CA ALA A 113 -4.17 -7.03 -3.00
C ALA A 113 -5.39 -6.17 -2.62
N VAL A 114 -5.97 -6.40 -1.43
CA VAL A 114 -7.08 -5.57 -0.92
C VAL A 114 -6.61 -4.11 -0.73
N ALA A 115 -5.43 -3.89 -0.15
CA ALA A 115 -4.87 -2.54 -0.03
C ALA A 115 -4.67 -1.88 -1.39
N ALA A 116 -4.14 -2.60 -2.39
CA ALA A 116 -3.97 -2.10 -3.75
C ALA A 116 -5.31 -1.72 -4.41
N LEU A 117 -6.36 -2.53 -4.21
CA LEU A 117 -7.71 -2.22 -4.68
C LEU A 117 -8.27 -0.96 -4.02
N LEU A 118 -8.08 -0.78 -2.71
CA LEU A 118 -8.48 0.43 -2.00
C LEU A 118 -7.73 1.67 -2.52
N VAL A 119 -6.42 1.54 -2.80
CA VAL A 119 -5.64 2.62 -3.43
C VAL A 119 -6.20 2.98 -4.80
N ALA A 120 -6.46 1.99 -5.66
CA ALA A 120 -7.02 2.22 -6.98
C ALA A 120 -8.39 2.92 -6.90
N LEU A 121 -9.27 2.45 -6.01
CA LEU A 121 -10.58 3.05 -5.75
C LEU A 121 -10.48 4.48 -5.22
N GLY A 122 -9.51 4.79 -4.38
CA GLY A 122 -9.29 6.14 -3.87
C GLY A 122 -8.74 7.09 -4.92
N ILE A 123 -7.93 6.60 -5.87
CA ILE A 123 -7.41 7.41 -6.99
C ILE A 123 -8.53 7.79 -7.97
N VAL A 124 -9.39 6.83 -8.34
CA VAL A 124 -10.49 7.07 -9.30
C VAL A 124 -11.47 8.15 -8.83
N ARG A 125 -11.63 8.35 -7.52
CA ARG A 125 -12.50 9.39 -6.95
C ARG A 125 -11.95 10.82 -7.03
N VAL A 126 -10.67 10.98 -7.39
CA VAL A 126 -10.00 12.29 -7.51
C VAL A 126 -9.78 12.69 -8.96
N ALA A 127 -9.93 11.75 -9.90
CA ALA A 127 -9.67 11.94 -11.32
C ALA A 127 -10.88 12.52 -12.07
#